data_AF-A0A7Y7BGL2-F1
#
_entry.id   AF-A0A7Y7BGL2-F1
#
_cell.length_a   1.000
_cell.length_b   1.000
_cell.length_c   1.000
_cell.angle_alpha   90.00
_cell.angle_beta   90.00
_cell.angle_gamma   90.00
#
_symmetry.space_group_name_H-M   'P 1'
#
loop_
_entity.id
_entity.type
_entity.pdbx_description
1 polymer ?
#
loop_
_entity_poly.entity_id
_entity_poly.type
_entity_poly.pdbx_seq_one_letter_code
_entity_poly.pdbx_strand_id
1 'polypeptide(L)'
;MITLNKLLSDYWSQIALIIGITTSGIGYILKVFLSWNLKRKEITFSKVREAKLVELKLFFESYIQLESHLRSLRLAVAQGHETSEKEIRQTLTDSWLKFNLHLTYLKIFLSSDEIEPFEKIQSELENINKKLDFFTIDKQHGTIDSDLIKELRVLGPEVFLKRLPELLNIIQKNLKKDLKID
;
A
#
# COMPACT_ATOMS: atom_id res chain seq x y z
N MET A 1 49.78 51.16 -40.65
CA MET A 1 48.79 52.05 -40.00
C MET A 1 47.58 51.20 -39.65
N ILE A 2 47.36 50.91 -38.38
CA ILE A 2 46.17 50.15 -37.95
C ILE A 2 45.03 51.16 -37.88
N THR A 3 43.97 50.96 -38.64
CA THR A 3 42.78 51.83 -38.63
C THR A 3 41.95 51.54 -37.38
N LEU A 4 41.43 52.60 -36.76
CA LEU A 4 40.61 52.55 -35.54
C LEU A 4 39.47 51.51 -35.64
N ASN A 5 38.88 51.36 -36.83
CA ASN A 5 37.83 50.39 -37.11
C ASN A 5 38.29 48.93 -36.97
N LYS A 6 39.54 48.62 -37.33
CA LYS A 6 40.10 47.26 -37.20
C LYS A 6 40.30 46.90 -35.72
N LEU A 7 40.76 47.88 -34.94
CA LEU A 7 40.95 47.77 -33.50
C LEU A 7 39.61 47.56 -32.78
N LEU A 8 38.57 48.33 -33.14
CA LEU A 8 37.21 48.16 -32.60
C LEU A 8 36.60 46.80 -32.96
N SER A 9 36.75 46.35 -34.21
CA SER A 9 36.24 45.05 -34.68
C SER A 9 36.85 43.86 -33.91
N ASP A 10 38.15 43.91 -33.64
CA ASP A 10 38.84 42.86 -32.89
C ASP A 10 38.39 42.83 -31.43
N TYR A 11 38.20 44.00 -30.80
CA TYR A 11 37.66 44.09 -29.44
C TYR A 11 36.23 43.55 -29.35
N TRP A 12 35.36 43.92 -30.30
CA TRP A 12 33.99 43.41 -30.34
C TRP A 12 33.92 41.91 -30.59
N SER A 13 34.81 41.37 -31.44
CA SER A 13 34.90 39.92 -31.68
C SER A 13 35.34 39.17 -30.44
N GLN A 14 36.32 39.69 -29.68
CA GLN A 14 36.75 39.08 -28.42
C GLN A 14 35.65 39.10 -27.36
N ILE A 15 34.92 40.22 -27.23
CA ILE A 15 33.79 40.35 -26.31
C ILE A 15 32.68 39.35 -26.66
N ALA A 16 32.32 39.24 -27.94
CA ALA A 16 31.31 38.28 -28.41
C ALA A 16 31.72 36.83 -28.11
N LEU A 17 33.00 36.50 -28.26
CA LEU A 17 33.55 35.17 -27.99
C LEU A 17 33.51 34.83 -26.49
N ILE A 18 33.87 35.79 -25.62
CA ILE A 18 33.78 35.64 -24.16
C ILE A 18 32.33 35.47 -23.70
N ILE A 19 31.41 36.26 -24.25
CA ILE A 19 29.97 36.14 -23.96
C ILE A 19 29.45 34.77 -24.40
N GLY A 20 29.83 34.30 -25.59
CA GLY A 20 29.43 32.99 -26.10
C GLY A 20 29.94 31.81 -25.25
N ILE A 21 31.20 31.86 -24.82
CA ILE A 21 31.78 30.84 -23.93
C ILE A 21 31.11 30.86 -22.56
N THR A 22 30.86 32.04 -21.99
CA THR A 22 30.25 32.16 -20.66
C THR A 22 28.78 31.71 -20.66
N THR A 23 27.98 32.12 -21.65
CA THR A 23 26.58 31.66 -21.76
C THR A 23 26.46 30.16 -22.03
N SER A 24 27.32 29.60 -22.88
CA SER A 24 27.34 28.15 -23.12
C SER A 24 27.80 27.35 -21.89
N GLY A 25 28.80 27.86 -21.14
CA GLY A 25 29.24 27.28 -19.86
C GLY A 25 28.15 27.29 -18.79
N ILE A 26 27.43 28.41 -18.63
CA ILE A 26 26.30 28.52 -17.69
C ILE A 26 25.17 27.56 -18.10
N GLY A 27 24.87 27.46 -19.39
CA GLY A 27 23.88 26.53 -19.92
C GLY A 27 24.22 25.06 -19.62
N TYR A 28 25.49 24.69 -19.74
CA TYR A 28 25.97 23.34 -19.38
C TYR A 28 25.80 23.06 -17.88
N ILE A 29 26.16 24.01 -17.02
CA ILE A 29 26.01 23.87 -15.55
C ILE A 29 24.54 23.71 -15.18
N LEU A 30 23.64 24.52 -15.74
CA LEU A 30 22.20 24.42 -15.52
C LEU A 30 21.65 23.06 -15.97
N LYS A 31 22.07 22.57 -17.14
CA LYS A 31 21.67 21.26 -17.66
C LYS A 31 22.11 20.12 -16.73
N VAL A 32 23.34 20.16 -16.24
CA VAL A 32 23.86 19.15 -15.29
C VAL A 32 23.05 19.19 -13.99
N PHE A 33 22.81 20.39 -13.43
CA PHE A 33 22.04 20.54 -12.19
C PHE A 33 20.60 20.05 -12.33
N LEU A 34 19.92 20.40 -13.43
CA LEU A 34 18.58 19.90 -13.74
C LEU A 34 18.56 18.39 -13.90
N SER A 35 19.51 17.82 -14.66
CA SER A 35 19.60 16.38 -14.86
C SER A 35 19.83 15.61 -13.55
N TRP A 36 20.61 16.19 -12.64
CA TRP A 36 20.89 15.56 -11.34
C TRP A 36 19.66 15.60 -10.43
N ASN A 37 18.94 16.73 -10.39
CA ASN A 37 17.69 16.85 -9.66
C ASN A 37 16.60 15.92 -10.20
N LEU A 38 16.50 15.78 -11.52
CA LEU A 38 15.58 14.84 -12.15
C LEU A 38 15.91 13.40 -11.77
N LYS A 39 17.19 13.00 -11.85
CA LYS A 39 17.63 11.66 -11.40
C LYS A 39 17.35 11.42 -9.93
N ARG A 40 17.58 12.40 -9.05
CA ARG A 40 17.24 12.25 -7.62
C ARG A 40 15.74 12.05 -7.41
N LYS A 41 14.90 12.84 -8.06
CA LYS A 41 13.44 12.70 -7.99
C LYS A 41 12.98 11.33 -8.50
N GLU A 42 13.57 10.85 -9.60
CA GLU A 42 13.28 9.54 -10.17
C GLU A 42 13.64 8.40 -9.19
N ILE A 43 14.81 8.47 -8.54
CA ILE A 43 15.22 7.50 -7.51
C ILE A 43 14.26 7.53 -6.32
N THR A 44 13.87 8.72 -5.84
CA THR A 44 12.92 8.84 -4.73
C THR A 44 11.55 8.26 -5.11
N PHE A 45 11.06 8.55 -6.32
CA PHE A 45 9.80 8.01 -6.81
C PHE A 45 9.84 6.48 -6.93
N SER A 46 10.95 5.91 -7.44
CA SER A 46 11.16 4.47 -7.51
C SER A 46 11.13 3.81 -6.13
N LYS A 47 11.75 4.42 -5.12
CA LYS A 47 11.76 3.91 -3.74
C LYS A 47 10.38 3.94 -3.08
N VAL A 48 9.63 5.03 -3.27
CA VAL A 48 8.25 5.14 -2.74
C VAL A 48 7.35 4.09 -3.38
N ARG A 49 7.51 3.87 -4.68
CA ARG A 49 6.77 2.84 -5.42
C ARG A 49 7.11 1.42 -4.94
N GLU A 50 8.39 1.13 -4.72
CA GLU A 50 8.82 -0.17 -4.18
C GLU A 50 8.23 -0.40 -2.78
N ALA A 51 8.26 0.61 -1.91
CA ALA A 51 7.64 0.54 -0.58
C ALA A 51 6.13 0.28 -0.65
N LYS A 52 5.41 0.95 -1.55
CA LYS A 52 3.97 0.72 -1.80
C LYS A 52 3.68 -0.75 -2.17
N LEU A 53 4.49 -1.35 -3.05
CA LEU A 53 4.32 -2.74 -3.46
C LEU A 53 4.63 -3.74 -2.34
N VAL A 54 5.67 -3.45 -1.54
CA VAL A 54 6.01 -4.25 -0.36
C VAL A 54 4.87 -4.25 0.64
N GLU A 55 4.31 -3.07 0.95
CA GLU A 55 3.18 -2.98 1.89
C GLU A 55 1.91 -3.64 1.36
N LEU A 56 1.63 -3.55 0.05
CA LEU A 56 0.53 -4.30 -0.57
C LEU A 56 0.71 -5.81 -0.36
N LYS A 57 1.91 -6.34 -0.61
CA LYS A 57 2.20 -7.75 -0.38
C LYS A 57 1.99 -8.15 1.08
N LEU A 58 2.55 -7.37 2.02
CA LEU A 58 2.44 -7.65 3.46
C LEU A 58 1.00 -7.57 3.96
N PHE A 59 0.21 -6.61 3.46
CA PHE A 59 -1.23 -6.56 3.72
C PHE A 59 -1.93 -7.86 3.31
N PHE A 60 -1.67 -8.36 2.10
CA PHE A 60 -2.28 -9.60 1.62
C PHE A 60 -1.87 -10.82 2.45
N GLU A 61 -0.59 -10.93 2.82
CA GLU A 61 -0.12 -12.00 3.69
C GLU A 61 -0.83 -11.96 5.05
N SER A 62 -0.97 -10.76 5.64
CA SER A 62 -1.68 -10.57 6.91
C SER A 62 -3.18 -10.87 6.81
N TYR A 63 -3.81 -10.51 5.69
CA TYR A 63 -5.22 -10.80 5.41
C TYR A 63 -5.48 -12.31 5.32
N ILE A 64 -4.64 -13.05 4.59
CA ILE A 64 -4.75 -14.52 4.46
C ILE A 64 -4.52 -15.21 5.82
N GLN A 65 -3.54 -14.74 6.61
CA GLN A 65 -3.31 -15.28 7.94
C GLN A 65 -4.51 -15.04 8.86
N LEU A 66 -5.06 -13.82 8.83
CA LEU A 66 -6.21 -13.46 9.63
C LEU A 66 -7.45 -14.27 9.25
N GLU A 67 -7.69 -14.47 7.96
CA GLU A 67 -8.75 -15.37 7.46
C GLU A 67 -8.57 -16.80 8.02
N SER A 68 -7.36 -17.33 7.94
CA SER A 68 -7.05 -18.69 8.41
C SER A 68 -7.33 -18.87 9.91
N HIS A 69 -6.93 -17.88 10.72
CA HIS A 69 -7.18 -17.89 12.16
C HIS A 69 -8.67 -17.73 12.49
N LEU A 70 -9.40 -16.85 11.80
CA LEU A 70 -10.86 -16.71 11.96
C LEU A 70 -11.58 -18.02 11.59
N ARG A 71 -11.15 -18.67 10.51
CA ARG A 71 -11.70 -19.98 10.10
C ARG A 71 -11.43 -21.05 11.16
N SER A 72 -10.22 -21.07 11.71
CA SER A 72 -9.83 -22.02 12.77
C SER A 72 -10.63 -21.78 14.04
N LEU A 73 -10.81 -20.52 14.44
CA LEU A 73 -11.58 -20.13 15.62
C LEU A 73 -13.03 -20.61 15.48
N ARG A 74 -13.64 -20.35 14.33
CA ARG A 74 -14.99 -20.81 14.03
C ARG A 74 -15.14 -22.33 14.15
N LEU A 75 -14.18 -23.10 13.65
CA LEU A 75 -14.22 -24.56 13.75
C LEU A 75 -14.09 -25.03 15.20
N ALA A 76 -13.15 -24.45 15.96
CA ALA A 76 -12.97 -24.76 17.38
C ALA A 76 -14.23 -24.43 18.20
N VAL A 77 -14.84 -23.27 17.94
CA VAL A 77 -16.09 -22.82 18.53
C VAL A 77 -17.24 -23.79 18.21
N ALA A 78 -17.37 -24.20 16.94
CA ALA A 78 -18.43 -25.13 16.52
C ALA A 78 -18.25 -26.56 17.07
N GLN A 79 -17.01 -26.97 17.37
CA GLN A 79 -16.68 -28.29 17.93
C GLN A 79 -16.65 -28.29 19.47
N GLY A 80 -16.74 -27.14 20.13
CA GLY A 80 -16.73 -27.04 21.59
C GLY A 80 -15.35 -27.24 22.24
N HIS A 81 -14.25 -27.09 21.50
CA HIS A 81 -12.90 -27.31 22.00
C HIS A 81 -12.32 -26.05 22.68
N GLU A 82 -12.63 -25.84 23.97
CA GLU A 82 -12.28 -24.61 24.70
C GLU A 82 -10.78 -24.29 24.78
N THR A 83 -9.93 -25.29 25.00
CA THR A 83 -8.46 -25.07 25.06
C THR A 83 -7.92 -24.57 23.72
N SER A 84 -8.40 -25.14 22.62
CA SER A 84 -8.01 -24.70 21.27
C SER A 84 -8.58 -23.32 20.92
N GLU A 85 -9.76 -22.98 21.43
CA GLU A 85 -10.37 -21.65 21.21
C GLU A 85 -9.49 -20.53 21.79
N LYS A 86 -9.00 -20.72 23.02
CA LYS A 86 -8.16 -19.73 23.70
C LYS A 86 -6.83 -19.49 23.00
N GLU A 87 -6.16 -20.56 22.57
CA GLU A 87 -4.90 -20.47 21.81
C GLU A 87 -5.10 -19.78 20.45
N ILE A 88 -6.19 -20.11 19.75
CA ILE A 88 -6.51 -19.48 18.46
C ILE A 88 -6.88 -18.00 18.63
N ARG A 89 -7.57 -17.61 19.72
CA ARG A 89 -7.87 -16.19 19.99
C ARG A 89 -6.60 -15.35 20.22
N GLN A 90 -5.59 -15.95 20.83
CA GLN A 90 -4.32 -15.26 21.05
C GLN A 90 -3.57 -15.04 19.73
N THR A 91 -3.47 -16.05 18.86
CA THR A 91 -2.87 -15.90 17.53
C THR A 91 -3.69 -15.02 16.60
N LEU A 92 -5.01 -15.01 16.75
CA LEU A 92 -5.93 -14.13 16.04
C LEU A 92 -5.66 -12.66 16.37
N THR A 93 -5.42 -12.33 17.64
CA THR A 93 -5.11 -10.97 18.09
C THR A 93 -3.84 -10.45 17.42
N ASP A 94 -2.79 -11.26 17.37
CA ASP A 94 -1.53 -10.90 16.70
C ASP A 94 -1.72 -10.68 15.19
N SER A 95 -2.49 -11.54 14.54
CA SER A 95 -2.83 -11.37 13.12
C SER A 95 -3.67 -10.12 12.87
N TRP A 96 -4.61 -9.79 13.77
CA TRP A 96 -5.42 -8.58 13.69
C TRP A 96 -4.58 -7.31 13.78
N LEU A 97 -3.62 -7.29 14.70
CA LEU A 97 -2.69 -6.17 14.85
C LEU A 97 -1.82 -5.98 13.61
N LYS A 98 -1.29 -7.08 13.03
CA LYS A 98 -0.52 -7.03 11.77
C LYS A 98 -1.36 -6.52 10.61
N PHE A 99 -2.60 -7.01 10.49
CA PHE A 99 -3.53 -6.54 9.45
C PHE A 99 -3.77 -5.04 9.52
N ASN A 100 -4.10 -4.51 10.72
CA ASN A 100 -4.33 -3.08 10.90
C ASN A 100 -3.08 -2.23 10.69
N LEU A 101 -1.91 -2.75 11.06
CA LEU A 101 -0.64 -2.08 10.81
C LEU A 101 -0.39 -1.89 9.31
N HIS A 102 -0.50 -2.95 8.53
CA HIS A 102 -0.29 -2.87 7.07
C HIS A 102 -1.37 -2.05 6.38
N LEU A 103 -2.63 -2.12 6.83
CA LEU A 103 -3.68 -1.24 6.33
C LEU A 103 -3.38 0.24 6.60
N THR A 104 -2.84 0.55 7.78
CA THR A 104 -2.43 1.91 8.15
C THR A 104 -1.27 2.39 7.27
N TYR A 105 -0.30 1.53 6.97
CA TYR A 105 0.77 1.88 6.05
C TYR A 105 0.25 2.09 4.62
N LEU A 106 -0.68 1.26 4.14
CA LEU A 106 -1.31 1.45 2.83
C LEU A 106 -2.03 2.80 2.71
N LYS A 107 -2.66 3.29 3.78
CA LYS A 107 -3.28 4.63 3.83
C LYS A 107 -2.31 5.77 3.56
N ILE A 108 -1.00 5.57 3.78
CA ILE A 108 0.03 6.57 3.48
C ILE A 108 0.31 6.64 1.96
N PHE A 109 0.12 5.53 1.24
CA PHE A 109 0.50 5.39 -0.16
C PHE A 109 -0.68 5.45 -1.15
N LEU A 110 -1.89 5.14 -0.70
CA LEU A 110 -3.09 5.05 -1.51
C LEU A 110 -3.97 6.29 -1.36
N SER A 111 -4.62 6.69 -2.45
CA SER A 111 -5.66 7.72 -2.39
C SER A 111 -6.96 7.17 -1.78
N SER A 112 -7.88 8.06 -1.40
CA SER A 112 -9.11 7.70 -0.70
C SER A 112 -10.02 6.72 -1.49
N ASP A 113 -10.01 6.79 -2.81
CA ASP A 113 -10.72 5.86 -3.70
C ASP A 113 -10.02 4.49 -3.79
N GLU A 114 -8.69 4.48 -3.74
CA GLU A 114 -7.89 3.25 -3.77
C GLU A 114 -7.98 2.49 -2.43
N ILE A 115 -8.14 3.19 -1.30
CA ILE A 115 -8.18 2.58 0.04
C ILE A 115 -9.58 2.07 0.44
N GLU A 116 -10.66 2.64 -0.10
CA GLU A 116 -12.05 2.29 0.26
C GLU A 116 -12.33 0.76 0.26
N PRO A 117 -11.87 -0.02 -0.73
CA PRO A 117 -12.09 -1.47 -0.73
C PRO A 117 -11.41 -2.19 0.44
N PHE A 118 -10.24 -1.70 0.87
CA PHE A 118 -9.51 -2.25 2.00
C PHE A 118 -10.21 -1.96 3.32
N GLU A 119 -10.76 -0.74 3.47
CA GLU A 119 -11.54 -0.36 4.67
C GLU A 119 -12.86 -1.13 4.76
N LYS A 120 -13.51 -1.41 3.62
CA LYS A 120 -14.69 -2.30 3.60
C LYS A 120 -14.36 -3.68 4.12
N ILE A 121 -13.22 -4.24 3.71
CA ILE A 121 -12.76 -5.55 4.22
C ILE A 121 -12.52 -5.47 5.72
N GLN A 122 -11.82 -4.44 6.20
CA GLN A 122 -11.65 -4.25 7.65
C GLN A 122 -12.99 -4.28 8.38
N SER A 123 -13.97 -3.51 7.91
CA SER A 123 -15.31 -3.45 8.54
C SER A 123 -16.03 -4.80 8.52
N GLU A 124 -15.93 -5.56 7.43
CA GLU A 124 -16.53 -6.89 7.32
C GLU A 124 -15.88 -7.88 8.30
N LEU A 125 -14.55 -7.84 8.42
CA LEU A 125 -13.80 -8.69 9.35
C LEU A 125 -14.05 -8.32 10.82
N GLU A 126 -14.18 -7.03 11.12
CA GLU A 126 -14.55 -6.55 12.47
C GLU A 126 -15.93 -7.07 12.88
N ASN A 127 -16.87 -7.09 11.95
CA ASN A 127 -18.20 -7.63 12.19
C ASN A 127 -18.16 -9.14 12.50
N ILE A 128 -17.35 -9.91 11.76
CA ILE A 128 -17.15 -11.34 12.03
C ILE A 128 -16.56 -11.54 13.43
N ASN A 129 -15.52 -10.76 13.79
CA ASN A 129 -14.89 -10.88 15.09
C ASN A 129 -15.87 -10.56 16.24
N LYS A 130 -16.66 -9.47 16.10
CA LYS A 130 -17.71 -9.12 17.07
C LYS A 130 -18.73 -10.23 17.24
N LYS A 131 -19.19 -10.86 16.16
CA LYS A 131 -20.13 -11.99 16.23
C LYS A 131 -19.54 -13.20 16.95
N LEU A 132 -18.24 -13.47 16.76
CA LEU A 132 -17.54 -14.54 17.49
C LEU A 132 -17.39 -14.20 18.98
N ASP A 133 -17.17 -12.93 19.33
CA ASP A 133 -17.11 -12.50 20.73
C ASP A 133 -18.47 -12.60 21.43
N PHE A 134 -19.56 -12.17 20.77
CA PHE A 134 -20.92 -12.36 21.27
C PHE A 134 -21.23 -13.85 21.51
N PHE A 135 -20.86 -14.72 20.58
CA PHE A 135 -21.06 -16.16 20.75
C PHE A 135 -20.39 -16.70 22.02
N THR A 136 -19.14 -16.30 22.28
CA THR A 136 -18.41 -16.75 23.47
C THR A 136 -19.06 -16.24 24.76
N ILE A 137 -19.58 -15.02 24.77
CA ILE A 137 -20.33 -14.46 25.90
C ILE A 137 -21.63 -15.24 26.13
N ASP A 138 -22.42 -15.46 25.10
CA ASP A 138 -23.70 -16.19 25.15
C ASP A 138 -23.50 -17.64 25.64
N LYS A 139 -22.43 -18.30 25.18
CA LYS A 139 -22.02 -19.62 25.64
C LYS A 139 -21.69 -19.62 27.14
N GLN A 140 -20.98 -18.61 27.65
CA GLN A 140 -20.66 -18.48 29.08
C GLN A 140 -21.92 -18.25 29.93
N HIS A 141 -22.95 -17.62 29.37
CA HIS A 141 -24.24 -17.37 30.04
C HIS A 141 -25.28 -18.48 29.82
N GLY A 142 -24.92 -19.59 29.14
CA GLY A 142 -25.82 -20.73 28.91
C GLY A 142 -26.96 -20.46 27.92
N THR A 143 -26.88 -19.38 27.13
CA THR A 143 -27.91 -18.93 26.18
C THR A 143 -27.38 -19.03 24.75
N ILE A 144 -27.10 -20.25 24.30
CA ILE A 144 -26.54 -20.47 22.95
C ILE A 144 -27.61 -20.15 21.89
N ASP A 145 -27.45 -19.04 21.17
CA ASP A 145 -28.27 -18.72 20.00
C ASP A 145 -27.91 -19.63 18.81
N SER A 146 -28.85 -20.50 18.44
CA SER A 146 -28.69 -21.46 17.35
C SER A 146 -28.62 -20.80 15.96
N ASP A 147 -29.16 -19.59 15.81
CA ASP A 147 -29.14 -18.86 14.55
C ASP A 147 -27.79 -18.15 14.36
N LEU A 148 -27.18 -17.67 15.44
CA LEU A 148 -25.80 -17.14 15.42
C LEU A 148 -24.78 -18.21 15.00
N ILE A 149 -24.96 -19.46 15.46
CA ILE A 149 -24.12 -20.61 15.03
C ILE A 149 -24.24 -20.87 13.52
N LYS A 150 -25.48 -20.85 13.00
CA LYS A 150 -25.72 -21.05 11.56
C LYS A 150 -25.09 -19.92 10.75
N GLU A 151 -25.24 -18.68 11.21
CA GLU A 151 -24.68 -17.51 10.53
C GLU A 151 -23.15 -17.55 10.48
N LEU A 152 -22.51 -17.91 11.59
CA LEU A 152 -21.05 -18.09 11.67
C LEU A 152 -20.55 -19.15 10.68
N ARG A 153 -21.28 -20.26 10.48
CA ARG A 153 -20.92 -21.31 9.50
C ARG A 153 -20.89 -20.79 8.06
N VAL A 154 -21.72 -19.79 7.73
CA VAL A 154 -21.88 -19.27 6.35
C VAL A 154 -20.99 -18.04 6.07
N LEU A 155 -20.72 -17.19 7.06
CA LEU A 155 -20.03 -15.89 6.90
C LEU A 155 -18.60 -15.93 6.30
N GLY A 156 -17.87 -17.04 6.41
CA GLY A 156 -16.48 -17.13 5.95
C GLY A 156 -16.35 -17.20 4.42
N PRO A 157 -16.80 -18.29 3.78
CA PRO A 157 -16.55 -18.51 2.35
C PRO A 157 -17.04 -17.39 1.44
N GLU A 158 -18.15 -16.73 1.78
CA GLU A 158 -18.74 -15.68 0.92
C GLU A 158 -18.03 -14.33 0.99
N VAL A 159 -17.45 -13.97 2.13
CA VAL A 159 -16.78 -12.67 2.31
C VAL A 159 -15.36 -12.74 1.73
N PHE A 160 -14.60 -13.79 2.06
CA PHE A 160 -13.18 -13.86 1.72
C PHE A 160 -12.93 -14.17 0.23
N LEU A 161 -13.66 -15.14 -0.36
CA LEU A 161 -13.48 -15.51 -1.78
C LEU A 161 -14.00 -14.44 -2.74
N LYS A 162 -14.98 -13.63 -2.33
CA LYS A 162 -15.60 -12.60 -3.16
C LYS A 162 -14.73 -11.36 -3.29
N ARG A 163 -13.92 -11.04 -2.27
CA ARG A 163 -13.07 -9.84 -2.19
C ARG A 163 -11.68 -10.04 -2.78
N LEU A 164 -11.17 -11.27 -2.80
CA LEU A 164 -9.84 -11.58 -3.35
C LEU A 164 -9.66 -11.10 -4.80
N PRO A 165 -10.61 -11.31 -5.74
CA PRO A 165 -10.49 -10.83 -7.11
C PRO A 165 -10.50 -9.30 -7.21
N GLU A 166 -11.29 -8.63 -6.36
CA GLU A 166 -11.38 -7.16 -6.31
C GLU A 166 -10.05 -6.56 -5.85
N LEU A 167 -9.46 -7.09 -4.77
CA LEU A 167 -8.16 -6.65 -4.28
C LEU A 167 -7.03 -6.93 -5.29
N LEU A 168 -7.04 -8.10 -5.95
CA LEU A 168 -6.06 -8.43 -7.01
C LEU A 168 -6.18 -7.47 -8.20
N ASN A 169 -7.40 -7.07 -8.56
CA ASN A 169 -7.63 -6.09 -9.63
C ASN A 169 -7.12 -4.70 -9.25
N ILE A 170 -7.24 -4.29 -7.98
CA ILE A 170 -6.67 -3.03 -7.48
C ILE A 170 -5.14 -3.07 -7.56
N ILE A 171 -4.50 -4.19 -7.16
CA ILE A 171 -3.05 -4.35 -7.34
C ILE A 171 -2.68 -4.27 -8.82
N GLN A 172 -3.38 -5.00 -9.69
CA GLN A 172 -3.09 -5.01 -11.12
C GLN A 172 -3.22 -3.62 -11.74
N LYS A 173 -4.27 -2.86 -11.40
CA LYS A 173 -4.45 -1.48 -11.85
C LYS A 173 -3.33 -0.57 -11.35
N ASN A 174 -2.95 -0.69 -10.08
CA ASN A 174 -1.83 0.08 -9.52
C ASN A 174 -0.50 -0.27 -10.21
N LEU A 175 -0.23 -1.55 -10.42
CA LEU A 175 0.95 -2.02 -11.16
C LEU A 175 0.98 -1.50 -12.59
N LYS A 176 -0.14 -1.56 -13.33
CA LYS A 176 -0.24 -1.06 -14.71
C LYS A 176 -0.01 0.46 -14.78
N LYS A 177 -0.68 1.22 -13.91
CA LYS A 177 -0.56 2.68 -13.82
C LYS A 177 0.89 3.10 -13.53
N ASP A 178 1.57 2.38 -12.66
CA ASP A 178 2.95 2.66 -12.31
C ASP A 178 3.96 2.17 -13.38
N LEU A 179 3.63 1.13 -14.16
CA LEU A 179 4.49 0.60 -15.23
C LEU A 179 4.29 1.31 -16.58
N LYS A 180 3.29 2.20 -16.73
CA LYS A 180 2.85 2.74 -18.03
C LYS A 180 2.59 1.65 -19.07
N ILE A 181 2.04 0.52 -18.63
CA ILE A 181 1.64 -0.57 -19.50
C ILE A 181 0.13 -0.46 -19.65
N ASP A 182 -0.33 -0.09 -20.84
CA ASP A 182 -1.75 -0.11 -21.23
C ASP A 182 -2.29 -1.56 -21.19
#